data_AF-A0AAX4P384-F1
#
_entry.id   AF-A0AAX4P384-F1
#
_cell.length_a   1.000
_cell.length_b   1.000
_cell.length_c   1.000
_cell.angle_alpha   90.00
_cell.angle_beta   90.00
_cell.angle_gamma   90.00
#
_symmetry.space_group_name_H-M   'P 1'
#
loop_
_entity.id
_entity.type
_entity.pdbx_description
1 polymer ?
#
loop_
_entity_poly.entity_id
_entity_poly.type
_entity_poly.pdbx_seq_one_letter_code
_entity_poly.pdbx_strand_id
1 'polypeptide(L)'
;MREGCSNDVEALAHNLTRRLTMGRHSHRVNSLSEKDNATIRKWQETGRENLTERSRMYSQRESLPSDGTTSDVMTETSMHNVKESTDPLSSTNAQYAVELLKDGFGVDPQIRDNIRERLALTTPITVELKNQASGGLSDADIKEVRKGLLREAGCLGLLKQIEGKKPVGADNVENLKMSETAVAFFRTIYYGENPEVMLGNDPAYQELRKVTRATLSKVFVNAAAKEHFSVRDWFTSRGIQPRPVYTCSLVSNSDLLLGQGPNGGHGGSSLYKPDGKKGALRDNLTKMTSHIKELWMSGNDINQRIFHRVNRDEEVIGFLVGLKQMDVGVVIALGNPRSYNMMNVKTMLYGKGGYADADVFSKPGLSLDSRSETYKRNTARDFFNYFGAKDGDDGLPWRDIGDGVRKCQIQDFELTSILVKTLKNSAGWPMDLYELKVVWRDGCLCASVKEELSIQVLNIRTWDQSPSMLVADEVDLLVETILDKDRDNKFVFIHCAGGIGRTGNIAYGLSEIMCSGVPKDPLKKLEWFRSFRPGCIQCPEQLVDGMVLSNMILQNVIARCEKTMKDRSVTSKARRKEK
;
A
#
# COMPACT_ATOMS: atom_id res chain seq x y z
N MET A 1 20.44 -17.88 44.52
CA MET A 1 21.50 -17.33 43.64
C MET A 1 20.86 -17.09 42.28
N ARG A 2 20.91 -15.85 41.77
CA ARG A 2 20.38 -15.47 40.47
C ARG A 2 21.48 -15.69 39.42
N GLU A 3 21.26 -16.58 38.46
CA GLU A 3 22.06 -16.62 37.24
C GLU A 3 21.55 -15.51 36.32
N GLY A 4 22.39 -14.49 36.15
CA GLY A 4 22.20 -13.41 35.21
C GLY A 4 23.53 -13.13 34.54
N CYS A 5 23.70 -13.65 33.32
CA CYS A 5 24.57 -13.15 32.24
C CYS A 5 24.64 -14.21 31.12
N SER A 6 23.62 -14.28 30.24
CA SER A 6 23.80 -14.94 28.92
C SER A 6 23.09 -14.26 27.74
N ASN A 7 22.29 -13.21 27.92
CA ASN A 7 21.37 -12.79 26.85
C ASN A 7 21.94 -11.85 25.78
N ASP A 8 23.02 -11.11 26.03
CA ASP A 8 23.45 -10.05 25.09
C ASP A 8 24.29 -10.60 23.92
N VAL A 9 25.12 -11.61 24.17
CA VAL A 9 26.03 -12.18 23.14
C VAL A 9 25.28 -13.14 22.22
N GLU A 10 24.35 -13.94 22.75
CA GLU A 10 23.52 -14.85 21.95
C GLU A 10 22.53 -14.09 21.06
N ALA A 11 21.93 -13.00 21.57
CA ALA A 11 21.08 -12.12 20.77
C ALA A 11 21.88 -11.43 19.65
N LEU A 12 23.11 -10.96 19.93
CA LEU A 12 23.99 -10.37 18.93
C LEU A 12 24.41 -11.40 17.87
N ALA A 13 24.73 -12.63 18.29
CA ALA A 13 25.10 -13.72 17.40
C ALA A 13 23.93 -14.16 16.51
N HIS A 14 22.70 -14.19 17.03
CA HIS A 14 21.50 -14.47 16.26
C HIS A 14 21.22 -13.36 15.23
N ASN A 15 21.41 -12.09 15.61
CA ASN A 15 21.27 -10.93 14.72
C ASN A 15 22.33 -10.92 13.60
N LEU A 16 23.59 -11.22 13.95
CA LEU A 16 24.69 -11.36 12.99
C LEU A 16 24.43 -12.51 12.00
N THR A 17 23.96 -13.65 12.51
CA THR A 17 23.60 -14.82 11.69
C THR A 17 22.46 -14.49 10.73
N ARG A 18 21.43 -13.75 11.19
CA ARG A 18 20.31 -13.27 10.36
C ARG A 18 20.78 -12.32 9.26
N ARG A 19 21.66 -11.35 9.56
CA ARG A 19 22.26 -10.45 8.55
C ARG A 19 23.07 -11.24 7.50
N LEU A 20 23.84 -12.23 7.94
CA LEU A 20 24.68 -13.05 7.05
C LEU A 20 23.87 -14.04 6.20
N THR A 21 22.75 -14.56 6.69
CA THR A 21 21.85 -15.44 5.91
C THR A 21 20.96 -14.66 4.95
N MET A 22 20.43 -13.51 5.36
CA MET A 22 19.61 -12.64 4.49
C MET A 22 20.44 -12.05 3.34
N GLY A 23 21.67 -11.60 3.59
CA GLY A 23 22.57 -11.09 2.57
C GLY A 23 22.98 -12.12 1.50
N ARG A 24 22.85 -13.42 1.78
CA ARG A 24 23.19 -14.51 0.84
C ARG A 24 22.00 -15.02 0.00
N HIS A 25 20.77 -14.62 0.31
CA HIS A 25 19.57 -15.12 -0.40
C HIS A 25 18.71 -14.03 -1.05
N SER A 26 19.01 -12.75 -0.86
CA SER A 26 18.11 -11.64 -1.22
C SER A 26 18.24 -11.07 -2.64
N HIS A 27 19.26 -11.45 -3.42
CA HIS A 27 19.52 -10.79 -4.71
C HIS A 27 18.66 -11.26 -5.91
N ARG A 28 17.73 -12.21 -5.75
CA ARG A 28 16.96 -12.75 -6.90
C ARG A 28 15.48 -13.04 -6.64
N VAL A 29 14.92 -12.60 -5.52
CA VAL A 29 13.49 -12.76 -5.25
C VAL A 29 12.78 -11.55 -5.87
N ASN A 30 12.07 -11.77 -6.98
CA ASN A 30 11.56 -10.75 -7.94
C ASN A 30 12.55 -10.29 -9.03
N SER A 31 13.53 -11.11 -9.45
CA SER A 31 14.19 -10.81 -10.73
C SER A 31 13.14 -10.91 -11.84
N LEU A 32 12.59 -9.76 -12.22
CA LEU A 32 11.78 -9.61 -13.42
C LEU A 32 12.49 -10.29 -14.58
N SER A 33 11.74 -10.94 -15.47
CA SER A 33 12.35 -11.49 -16.68
C SER A 33 13.09 -10.36 -17.41
N GLU A 34 14.14 -10.67 -18.18
CA GLU A 34 14.83 -9.65 -18.97
C GLU A 34 13.85 -8.86 -19.86
N LYS A 35 12.78 -9.53 -20.32
CA LYS A 35 11.68 -8.93 -21.06
C LYS A 35 10.85 -7.96 -20.23
N ASP A 36 10.48 -8.31 -19.00
CA ASP A 36 9.74 -7.41 -18.10
C ASP A 36 10.59 -6.22 -17.67
N ASN A 37 11.88 -6.45 -17.38
CA ASN A 37 12.85 -5.40 -17.10
C ASN A 37 13.02 -4.45 -18.30
N ALA A 38 13.16 -4.99 -19.52
CA ALA A 38 13.22 -4.19 -20.74
C ALA A 38 11.93 -3.41 -20.97
N THR A 39 10.77 -3.99 -20.67
CA THR A 39 9.47 -3.33 -20.79
C THR A 39 9.33 -2.18 -19.78
N ILE A 40 9.73 -2.40 -18.51
CA ILE A 40 9.75 -1.35 -17.48
C ILE A 40 10.76 -0.26 -17.85
N ARG A 41 11.97 -0.60 -18.31
CA ARG A 41 12.98 0.38 -18.76
C ARG A 41 12.49 1.20 -19.93
N LYS A 42 11.98 0.55 -20.99
CA LYS A 42 11.38 1.23 -22.13
C LYS A 42 10.22 2.13 -21.72
N TRP A 43 9.39 1.70 -20.76
CA TRP A 43 8.32 2.54 -20.23
C TRP A 43 8.86 3.70 -19.39
N GLN A 44 9.88 3.49 -18.56
CA GLN A 44 10.55 4.56 -17.83
C GLN A 44 11.17 5.57 -18.80
N GLU A 45 11.76 5.12 -19.90
CA GLU A 45 12.33 5.95 -20.96
C GLU A 45 11.23 6.73 -21.71
N THR A 46 10.18 6.04 -22.18
CA THR A 46 9.04 6.66 -22.90
C THR A 46 8.24 7.60 -22.00
N GLY A 47 8.04 7.22 -20.74
CA GLY A 47 7.43 8.04 -19.70
C GLY A 47 8.31 9.26 -19.36
N ARG A 48 9.64 9.09 -19.39
CA ARG A 48 10.61 10.19 -19.23
C ARG A 48 10.62 11.16 -20.41
N GLU A 49 10.40 10.68 -21.63
CA GLU A 49 10.25 11.53 -22.82
C GLU A 49 8.98 12.41 -22.71
N ASN A 50 7.92 11.87 -22.11
CA ASN A 50 6.67 12.60 -21.84
C ASN A 50 6.70 13.46 -20.56
N LEU A 51 7.76 13.39 -19.74
CA LEU A 51 7.94 14.30 -18.61
C LEU A 51 8.07 15.73 -19.14
N THR A 52 7.41 16.68 -18.46
CA THR A 52 7.78 18.09 -18.58
C THR A 52 9.26 18.25 -18.26
N GLU A 53 9.96 19.16 -18.94
CA GLU A 53 11.39 19.43 -18.76
C GLU A 53 11.78 19.56 -17.28
N ARG A 54 10.92 20.19 -16.46
CA ARG A 54 11.03 20.34 -15.00
C ARG A 54 11.21 19.03 -14.23
N SER A 55 10.54 17.96 -14.64
CA SER A 55 10.56 16.65 -13.95
C SER A 55 11.70 15.76 -14.42
N ARG A 56 12.18 15.98 -15.65
CA ARG A 56 13.41 15.34 -16.13
C ARG A 56 14.61 15.81 -15.32
N MET A 57 14.72 17.12 -15.06
CA MET A 57 15.82 17.68 -14.27
C MET A 57 15.90 17.10 -12.85
N TYR A 58 14.77 16.85 -12.19
CA TYR A 58 14.75 16.24 -10.86
C TYR A 58 15.16 14.74 -10.88
N SER A 59 14.95 14.05 -12.00
CA SER A 59 15.20 12.60 -12.15
C SER A 59 16.59 12.23 -12.67
N GLN A 60 17.30 13.17 -13.31
CA GLN A 60 18.55 12.89 -14.05
C GLN A 60 19.81 12.80 -13.17
N ARG A 61 19.77 13.17 -11.89
CA ARG A 61 20.98 13.47 -11.11
C ARG A 61 21.61 12.29 -10.36
N GLU A 62 21.64 11.11 -10.95
CA GLU A 62 22.49 9.99 -10.47
C GLU A 62 23.48 9.46 -11.51
N SER A 63 23.47 9.92 -12.76
CA SER A 63 24.54 9.64 -13.72
C SER A 63 25.50 10.83 -13.81
N LEU A 64 26.33 11.05 -12.79
CA LEU A 64 27.59 11.76 -12.99
C LEU A 64 28.60 10.72 -13.52
N PRO A 65 29.21 10.92 -14.71
CA PRO A 65 30.25 10.05 -15.19
C PRO A 65 31.51 10.26 -14.35
N SER A 66 32.07 9.19 -13.80
CA SER A 66 33.47 9.22 -13.38
C SER A 66 34.31 9.34 -14.64
N ASP A 67 35.09 10.41 -14.73
CA ASP A 67 35.97 10.70 -15.86
C ASP A 67 36.89 9.51 -16.20
N GLY A 68 36.86 9.14 -17.49
CA GLY A 68 38.00 8.68 -18.27
C GLY A 68 38.75 7.43 -17.82
N THR A 69 38.43 6.28 -18.43
CA THR A 69 39.38 5.54 -19.30
C THR A 69 38.67 4.41 -20.06
N THR A 70 39.11 4.23 -21.29
CA THR A 70 38.55 3.37 -22.34
C THR A 70 38.71 1.88 -22.09
N SER A 71 37.68 1.12 -22.51
CA SER A 71 37.68 -0.29 -22.94
C SER A 71 38.44 -1.32 -22.10
N ASP A 72 37.71 -2.17 -21.38
CA ASP A 72 37.76 -3.63 -21.62
C ASP A 72 36.70 -4.39 -20.80
N VAL A 73 36.19 -5.44 -21.43
CA VAL A 73 35.36 -6.57 -20.94
C VAL A 73 35.05 -6.58 -19.43
N MET A 74 33.80 -6.23 -19.06
CA MET A 74 33.32 -6.40 -17.68
C MET A 74 33.05 -7.87 -17.36
N THR A 75 34.00 -8.52 -16.70
CA THR A 75 33.79 -9.74 -15.91
C THR A 75 33.05 -9.42 -14.60
N GLU A 76 32.06 -10.26 -14.26
CA GLU A 76 31.08 -10.19 -13.16
C GLU A 76 31.64 -10.20 -11.71
N THR A 77 32.88 -9.78 -11.44
CA THR A 77 33.54 -10.01 -10.14
C THR A 77 33.89 -8.76 -9.32
N SER A 78 33.41 -7.56 -9.66
CA SER A 78 33.80 -6.31 -8.96
C SER A 78 32.67 -5.51 -8.27
N MET A 79 31.66 -6.17 -7.69
CA MET A 79 30.71 -5.49 -6.77
C MET A 79 30.97 -5.77 -5.27
N HIS A 80 32.02 -6.51 -4.93
CA HIS A 80 32.41 -6.76 -3.54
C HIS A 80 33.62 -5.92 -3.14
N ASN A 81 33.40 -4.64 -2.79
CA ASN A 81 34.15 -3.89 -1.77
C ASN A 81 33.77 -2.40 -1.70
N VAL A 82 32.47 -2.08 -1.70
CA VAL A 82 32.03 -0.79 -1.16
C VAL A 82 31.83 -1.01 0.34
N LYS A 83 32.72 -0.44 1.17
CA LYS A 83 32.36 -0.11 2.55
C LYS A 83 31.17 0.85 2.46
N GLU A 84 29.96 0.31 2.40
CA GLU A 84 28.74 1.10 2.35
C GLU A 84 28.66 1.91 3.64
N SER A 85 29.03 3.19 3.58
CA SER A 85 28.55 4.16 4.54
C SER A 85 27.04 4.23 4.37
N THR A 86 26.31 3.41 5.11
CA THR A 86 24.85 3.45 5.13
C THR A 86 24.43 4.87 5.49
N ASP A 87 23.67 5.54 4.62
CA ASP A 87 23.19 6.90 4.87
C ASP A 87 22.54 6.91 6.27
N PRO A 88 23.03 7.72 7.22
CA PRO A 88 22.49 7.75 8.58
C PRO A 88 21.02 8.19 8.59
N LEU A 89 20.57 8.88 7.54
CA LEU A 89 19.18 9.28 7.38
C LEU A 89 18.36 8.28 6.57
N SER A 90 18.87 7.07 6.29
CA SER A 90 18.05 5.95 5.77
C SER A 90 17.13 5.38 6.86
N SER A 91 16.14 4.57 6.46
CA SER A 91 15.25 3.86 7.41
C SER A 91 15.98 2.86 8.32
N THR A 92 17.25 2.55 8.03
CA THR A 92 18.06 1.57 8.76
C THR A 92 18.12 1.84 10.27
N ASN A 93 18.20 3.11 10.67
CA ASN A 93 18.21 3.49 12.09
C ASN A 93 16.86 3.24 12.78
N ALA A 94 15.76 3.55 12.12
CA ALA A 94 14.41 3.31 12.66
C ALA A 94 14.09 1.81 12.73
N GLN A 95 14.44 1.04 11.69
CA GLN A 95 14.34 -0.43 11.71
C GLN A 95 15.18 -1.03 12.84
N TYR A 96 16.43 -0.58 13.01
CA TYR A 96 17.30 -1.07 14.08
C TYR A 96 16.77 -0.72 15.47
N ALA A 97 16.27 0.50 15.66
CA ALA A 97 15.61 0.90 16.91
C ALA A 97 14.42 0.00 17.23
N VAL A 98 13.61 -0.35 16.23
CA VAL A 98 12.47 -1.27 16.38
C VAL A 98 12.92 -2.66 16.81
N GLU A 99 13.97 -3.24 16.22
CA GLU A 99 14.47 -4.55 16.65
C GLU A 99 14.99 -4.51 18.09
N LEU A 100 15.68 -3.44 18.50
CA LEU A 100 16.09 -3.26 19.90
C LEU A 100 14.88 -3.15 20.85
N LEU A 101 13.85 -2.41 20.46
CA LEU A 101 12.64 -2.22 21.27
C LEU A 101 11.88 -3.54 21.46
N LYS A 102 11.80 -4.40 20.45
CA LYS A 102 11.18 -5.74 20.55
C LYS A 102 11.83 -6.59 21.64
N ASP A 103 13.15 -6.49 21.75
CA ASP A 103 13.93 -7.24 22.73
C ASP A 103 14.03 -6.51 24.08
N GLY A 104 13.30 -5.40 24.26
CA GLY A 104 13.30 -4.58 25.48
C GLY A 104 14.61 -3.82 25.71
N PHE A 105 15.46 -3.69 24.70
CA PHE A 105 16.72 -2.96 24.74
C PHE A 105 16.52 -1.44 24.63
N GLY A 106 17.46 -0.69 25.21
CA GLY A 106 17.53 0.76 25.04
C GLY A 106 18.16 1.11 23.69
N VAL A 107 17.75 2.23 23.12
CA VAL A 107 18.27 2.71 21.83
C VAL A 107 19.27 3.85 22.05
N ASP A 108 20.40 3.78 21.35
CA ASP A 108 21.47 4.78 21.45
C ASP A 108 20.98 6.20 21.10
N PRO A 109 21.42 7.25 21.82
CA PRO A 109 21.07 8.64 21.51
C PRO A 109 21.28 9.06 20.05
N GLN A 110 22.41 8.68 19.44
CA GLN A 110 22.74 9.05 18.06
C GLN A 110 21.74 8.46 17.08
N ILE A 111 21.27 7.23 17.32
CA ILE A 111 20.26 6.57 16.47
C ILE A 111 18.94 7.33 16.54
N ARG A 112 18.55 7.79 17.74
CA ARG A 112 17.32 8.59 17.92
C ARG A 112 17.44 9.96 17.24
N ASP A 113 18.60 10.59 17.31
CA ASP A 113 18.85 11.87 16.64
C ASP A 113 18.76 11.73 15.12
N ASN A 114 19.34 10.65 14.56
CA ASN A 114 19.18 10.31 13.15
C ASN A 114 17.70 10.10 12.76
N ILE A 115 16.91 9.43 13.62
CA ILE A 115 15.46 9.24 13.39
C ILE A 115 14.72 10.59 13.42
N ARG A 116 15.11 11.53 14.31
CA ARG A 116 14.54 12.89 14.35
C ARG A 116 14.90 13.71 13.12
N GLU A 117 16.13 13.62 12.64
CA GLU A 117 16.55 14.27 11.40
C GLU A 117 15.80 13.71 10.18
N ARG A 118 15.60 12.39 10.14
CA ARG A 118 14.78 11.74 9.10
C ARG A 118 13.32 12.16 9.18
N LEU A 119 12.75 12.23 10.39
CA LEU A 119 11.39 12.75 10.63
C LEU A 119 11.23 14.16 10.06
N ALA A 120 12.23 15.03 10.23
CA ALA A 120 12.21 16.40 9.75
C ALA A 120 12.03 16.52 8.22
N LEU A 121 12.38 15.48 7.44
CA LEU A 121 12.20 15.47 5.98
C LEU A 121 10.72 15.38 5.55
N THR A 122 9.85 14.84 6.41
CA THR A 122 8.39 14.76 6.15
C THR A 122 7.59 15.79 6.95
N THR A 123 8.21 16.47 7.92
CA THR A 123 7.56 17.52 8.72
C THR A 123 6.95 18.65 7.89
N PRO A 124 7.58 19.17 6.81
CA PRO A 124 7.00 20.25 6.02
C PRO A 124 5.60 19.95 5.48
N ILE A 125 5.37 18.75 4.94
CA ILE A 125 4.04 18.38 4.42
C ILE A 125 3.01 18.20 5.55
N THR A 126 3.44 17.69 6.71
CA THR A 126 2.58 17.57 7.90
C THR A 126 2.18 18.95 8.45
N VAL A 127 3.10 19.91 8.45
CA VAL A 127 2.81 21.31 8.83
C VAL A 127 1.89 21.95 7.82
N GLU A 128 2.16 21.77 6.52
CA GLU A 128 1.31 22.29 5.45
C GLU A 128 -0.12 21.76 5.55
N LEU A 129 -0.29 20.47 5.86
CA LEU A 129 -1.60 19.85 6.06
C LEU A 129 -2.38 20.54 7.19
N LYS A 130 -1.71 20.84 8.32
CA LYS A 130 -2.32 21.53 9.47
C LYS A 130 -2.76 22.96 9.13
N ASN A 131 -2.05 23.61 8.22
CA ASN A 131 -2.36 24.98 7.78
C ASN A 131 -3.51 25.04 6.76
N GLN A 132 -3.93 23.90 6.19
CA GLN A 132 -5.05 23.88 5.25
C GLN A 132 -6.38 24.17 5.93
N ALA A 133 -7.22 24.95 5.23
CA ALA A 133 -8.59 25.22 5.66
C ALA A 133 -9.39 23.91 5.85
N SER A 134 -10.29 23.89 6.83
CA SER A 134 -11.17 22.74 7.12
C SER A 134 -12.43 22.70 6.24
N GLY A 135 -12.81 23.84 5.65
CA GLY A 135 -14.02 23.97 4.85
C GLY A 135 -13.98 23.23 3.51
N GLY A 136 -15.08 23.33 2.77
CA GLY A 136 -15.24 22.79 1.42
C GLY A 136 -14.18 23.25 0.43
N LEU A 137 -13.76 22.36 -0.48
CA LEU A 137 -12.89 22.70 -1.60
C LEU A 137 -13.54 23.73 -2.50
N SER A 138 -12.73 24.67 -2.99
CA SER A 138 -13.18 25.62 -4.01
C SER A 138 -13.28 24.94 -5.38
N ASP A 139 -14.05 25.54 -6.29
CA ASP A 139 -14.08 25.10 -7.70
C ASP A 139 -12.69 25.17 -8.35
N ALA A 140 -11.84 26.10 -7.91
CA ALA A 140 -10.46 26.19 -8.39
C ALA A 140 -9.64 24.97 -7.95
N ASP A 141 -9.78 24.54 -6.69
CA ASP A 141 -9.10 23.34 -6.18
C ASP A 141 -9.47 22.11 -7.01
N ILE A 142 -10.77 21.89 -7.24
CA ILE A 142 -11.27 20.73 -8.00
C ILE A 142 -10.81 20.78 -9.45
N LYS A 143 -10.85 21.96 -10.08
CA LYS A 143 -10.33 22.13 -11.44
C LYS A 143 -8.86 21.77 -11.51
N GLU A 144 -8.02 22.24 -10.59
CA GLU A 144 -6.60 21.88 -10.59
C GLU A 144 -6.36 20.38 -10.36
N VAL A 145 -7.16 19.72 -9.51
CA VAL A 145 -7.11 18.25 -9.36
C VAL A 145 -7.41 17.55 -10.68
N ARG A 146 -8.51 17.92 -11.36
CA ARG A 146 -8.92 17.35 -12.65
C ARG A 146 -7.92 17.64 -13.76
N LYS A 147 -7.34 18.85 -13.81
CA LYS A 147 -6.25 19.19 -14.73
C LYS A 147 -5.04 18.27 -14.53
N GLY A 148 -4.69 18.01 -13.27
CA GLY A 148 -3.63 17.07 -12.92
C GLY A 148 -3.85 15.69 -13.54
N LEU A 149 -5.07 15.16 -13.50
CA LEU A 149 -5.40 13.87 -14.12
C LEU A 149 -5.24 13.90 -15.65
N LEU A 150 -5.66 14.98 -16.32
CA LEU A 150 -5.43 15.13 -17.77
C LEU A 150 -3.93 15.20 -18.08
N ARG A 151 -3.11 15.86 -17.24
CA ARG A 151 -1.65 15.89 -17.39
C ARG A 151 -1.06 14.48 -17.21
N GLU A 152 -1.47 13.74 -16.19
CA GLU A 152 -1.05 12.36 -15.94
C GLU A 152 -1.38 11.43 -17.13
N ALA A 153 -2.54 11.63 -17.74
CA ALA A 153 -2.97 10.87 -18.92
C ALA A 153 -2.33 11.34 -20.24
N GLY A 154 -1.41 12.32 -20.22
CA GLY A 154 -0.78 12.87 -21.43
C GLY A 154 -1.74 13.69 -22.32
N CYS A 155 -2.91 14.08 -21.81
CA CYS A 155 -3.98 14.73 -22.57
C CYS A 155 -3.79 16.26 -22.65
N LEU A 156 -2.54 16.73 -22.85
CA LEU A 156 -2.20 18.16 -22.81
C LEU A 156 -2.87 18.98 -23.93
N GLY A 157 -3.02 18.37 -25.11
CA GLY A 157 -3.74 19.00 -26.23
C GLY A 157 -5.20 19.27 -25.89
N LEU A 158 -5.88 18.27 -25.30
CA LEU A 158 -7.27 18.38 -24.88
C LEU A 158 -7.42 19.42 -23.76
N LEU A 159 -6.50 19.43 -22.79
CA LEU A 159 -6.49 20.41 -21.71
C LEU A 159 -6.38 21.84 -22.27
N LYS A 160 -5.47 22.11 -23.21
CA LYS A 160 -5.34 23.42 -23.87
C LYS A 160 -6.63 23.84 -24.60
N GLN A 161 -7.31 22.91 -25.25
CA GLN A 161 -8.59 23.18 -25.92
C GLN A 161 -9.69 23.54 -24.92
N ILE A 162 -9.80 22.77 -23.83
CA ILE A 162 -10.76 22.98 -22.74
C ILE A 162 -10.56 24.37 -22.11
N GLU A 163 -9.31 24.79 -21.90
CA GLU A 163 -8.98 26.10 -21.32
C GLU A 163 -9.16 27.25 -22.33
N GLY A 164 -8.95 27.00 -23.62
CA GLY A 164 -8.96 28.01 -24.69
C GLY A 164 -10.34 28.46 -25.18
N LYS A 165 -11.45 27.97 -24.61
CA LYS A 165 -12.86 28.29 -24.97
C LYS A 165 -13.23 28.11 -26.47
N LYS A 166 -12.39 27.49 -27.30
CA LYS A 166 -12.73 27.23 -28.71
C LYS A 166 -13.68 26.03 -28.81
N PRO A 167 -14.83 26.13 -29.50
CA PRO A 167 -15.70 24.99 -29.74
C PRO A 167 -14.97 23.93 -30.57
N VAL A 168 -15.20 22.67 -30.23
CA VAL A 168 -14.50 21.55 -30.85
C VAL A 168 -15.33 21.04 -32.03
N GLY A 169 -14.92 21.41 -33.25
CA GLY A 169 -15.32 20.70 -34.46
C GLY A 169 -14.69 19.30 -34.52
N ALA A 170 -15.29 18.38 -35.28
CA ALA A 170 -14.82 17.01 -35.47
C ALA A 170 -13.34 16.95 -35.93
N ASP A 171 -12.91 17.93 -36.73
CA ASP A 171 -11.54 18.07 -37.25
C ASP A 171 -10.46 18.26 -36.16
N ASN A 172 -10.85 18.59 -34.92
CA ASN A 172 -9.91 18.79 -33.81
C ASN A 172 -9.56 17.50 -33.04
N VAL A 173 -10.29 16.39 -33.26
CA VAL A 173 -10.03 15.11 -32.57
C VAL A 173 -8.83 14.38 -33.18
N GLU A 174 -8.68 14.40 -34.51
CA GLU A 174 -7.52 13.83 -35.21
C GLU A 174 -6.20 14.45 -34.72
N ASN A 175 -6.21 15.76 -34.44
CA ASN A 175 -5.05 16.50 -33.92
C ASN A 175 -4.66 16.13 -32.47
N LEU A 176 -5.57 15.52 -31.70
CA LEU A 176 -5.30 15.09 -30.33
C LEU A 176 -4.64 13.71 -30.24
N LYS A 177 -4.66 12.92 -31.32
CA LYS A 177 -4.24 11.51 -31.32
C LYS A 177 -4.94 10.68 -30.23
N MET A 178 -6.21 10.97 -29.96
CA MET A 178 -7.06 10.29 -28.98
C MET A 178 -8.32 9.75 -29.65
N SER A 179 -8.88 8.65 -29.14
CA SER A 179 -10.20 8.19 -29.59
C SER A 179 -11.31 9.15 -29.13
N GLU A 180 -12.42 9.20 -29.86
CA GLU A 180 -13.60 9.98 -29.46
C GLU A 180 -14.10 9.59 -28.06
N THR A 181 -14.10 8.28 -27.75
CA THR A 181 -14.45 7.75 -26.43
C THR A 181 -13.53 8.30 -25.34
N ALA A 182 -12.22 8.37 -25.59
CA ALA A 182 -11.28 8.92 -24.61
C ALA A 182 -11.49 10.44 -24.42
N VAL A 183 -11.72 11.19 -25.49
CA VAL A 183 -12.03 12.62 -25.41
C VAL A 183 -13.32 12.86 -24.61
N ALA A 184 -14.38 12.10 -24.91
CA ALA A 184 -15.65 12.18 -24.18
C ALA A 184 -15.45 11.86 -22.70
N PHE A 185 -14.73 10.79 -22.38
CA PHE A 185 -14.42 10.38 -21.00
C PHE A 185 -13.73 11.50 -20.20
N PHE A 186 -12.64 12.08 -20.71
CA PHE A 186 -11.92 13.13 -19.98
C PHE A 186 -12.71 14.43 -19.88
N ARG A 187 -13.59 14.74 -20.84
CA ARG A 187 -14.53 15.87 -20.72
C ARG A 187 -15.56 15.63 -19.64
N THR A 188 -16.13 14.43 -19.57
CA THR A 188 -17.06 14.05 -18.50
C THR A 188 -16.39 14.20 -17.15
N ILE A 189 -15.11 13.82 -17.01
CA ILE A 189 -14.35 14.08 -15.78
C ILE A 189 -14.19 15.58 -15.54
N TYR A 190 -13.74 16.33 -16.53
CA TYR A 190 -13.42 17.75 -16.35
C TYR A 190 -14.65 18.59 -15.97
N TYR A 191 -15.78 18.37 -16.63
CA TYR A 191 -17.02 19.14 -16.45
C TYR A 191 -18.06 18.45 -15.57
N GLY A 192 -17.78 17.25 -15.06
CA GLY A 192 -18.74 16.48 -14.26
C GLY A 192 -19.10 17.16 -12.94
N GLU A 193 -20.25 16.77 -12.37
CA GLU A 193 -20.71 17.27 -11.08
C GLU A 193 -19.66 17.03 -9.98
N ASN A 194 -19.51 18.03 -9.11
CA ASN A 194 -18.59 17.98 -7.99
C ASN A 194 -19.24 17.23 -6.81
N PRO A 195 -18.53 16.33 -6.13
CA PRO A 195 -19.06 15.61 -4.97
C PRO A 195 -19.36 16.56 -3.80
N GLU A 196 -20.59 16.52 -3.27
CA GLU A 196 -21.02 17.37 -2.16
C GLU A 196 -20.12 17.23 -0.93
N VAL A 197 -19.61 16.02 -0.65
CA VAL A 197 -18.70 15.76 0.47
C VAL A 197 -17.38 16.56 0.37
N MET A 198 -16.97 16.95 -0.84
CA MET A 198 -15.77 17.78 -1.05
C MET A 198 -16.09 19.27 -1.05
N LEU A 199 -17.29 19.69 -1.44
CA LEU A 199 -17.72 21.09 -1.42
C LEU A 199 -18.31 21.53 -0.07
N GLY A 200 -18.83 20.59 0.70
CA GLY A 200 -19.50 20.83 1.96
C GLY A 200 -18.53 20.98 3.13
N ASN A 201 -19.10 21.23 4.30
CA ASN A 201 -18.38 21.40 5.57
C ASN A 201 -18.57 20.22 6.53
N ASP A 202 -18.97 19.05 6.01
CA ASP A 202 -19.09 17.84 6.83
C ASP A 202 -17.74 17.54 7.52
N PRO A 203 -17.69 17.51 8.87
CA PRO A 203 -16.48 17.24 9.63
C PRO A 203 -15.84 15.88 9.30
N ALA A 204 -16.63 14.88 8.90
CA ALA A 204 -16.12 13.55 8.58
C ALA A 204 -15.15 13.53 7.38
N TYR A 205 -15.23 14.54 6.50
CA TYR A 205 -14.36 14.65 5.32
C TYR A 205 -13.36 15.80 5.40
N GLN A 206 -13.28 16.48 6.55
CA GLN A 206 -12.38 17.62 6.74
C GLN A 206 -10.93 17.26 6.40
N GLU A 207 -10.43 16.15 6.95
CA GLU A 207 -9.03 15.76 6.75
C GLU A 207 -8.75 15.36 5.30
N LEU A 208 -9.70 14.73 4.61
CA LEU A 208 -9.57 14.43 3.18
C LEU A 208 -9.47 15.70 2.33
N ARG A 209 -10.26 16.74 2.65
CA ARG A 209 -10.19 18.04 1.96
C ARG A 209 -8.85 18.72 2.22
N LYS A 210 -8.34 18.68 3.45
CA LYS A 210 -7.00 19.20 3.78
C LYS A 210 -5.91 18.46 3.02
N VAL A 211 -5.93 17.13 2.99
CA VAL A 211 -4.98 16.31 2.22
C VAL A 211 -5.03 16.69 0.74
N THR A 212 -6.24 16.86 0.18
CA THR A 212 -6.42 17.28 -1.21
C THR A 212 -5.76 18.62 -1.50
N ARG A 213 -5.96 19.64 -0.64
CA ARG A 213 -5.30 20.95 -0.81
C ARG A 213 -3.78 20.88 -0.63
N ALA A 214 -3.31 20.13 0.35
CA ALA A 214 -1.87 19.94 0.58
C ALA A 214 -1.17 19.33 -0.65
N THR A 215 -1.87 18.57 -1.49
CA THR A 215 -1.31 18.07 -2.75
C THR A 215 -1.01 19.16 -3.78
N LEU A 216 -1.69 20.32 -3.68
CA LEU A 216 -1.54 21.49 -4.55
C LEU A 216 -0.48 22.47 -4.01
N SER A 217 -0.16 22.37 -2.73
CA SER A 217 0.84 23.21 -2.08
C SER A 217 2.26 22.93 -2.60
N LYS A 218 2.99 24.00 -2.92
CA LYS A 218 4.35 23.92 -3.48
C LYS A 218 5.42 23.79 -2.40
N VAL A 219 5.33 22.73 -1.60
CA VAL A 219 6.21 22.51 -0.44
C VAL A 219 7.57 21.89 -0.82
N PHE A 220 7.70 21.30 -2.01
CA PHE A 220 8.94 20.67 -2.45
C PHE A 220 9.79 21.65 -3.25
N VAL A 221 11.12 21.55 -3.11
CA VAL A 221 12.08 22.41 -3.79
C VAL A 221 12.94 21.59 -4.72
N ASN A 222 12.96 21.94 -6.00
CA ASN A 222 13.97 21.48 -6.93
C ASN A 222 15.19 22.40 -6.80
N ALA A 223 16.22 21.94 -6.08
CA ALA A 223 17.42 22.75 -5.82
C ALA A 223 18.18 23.14 -7.11
N ALA A 224 18.11 22.32 -8.17
CA ALA A 224 18.78 22.61 -9.44
C ALA A 224 18.04 23.70 -10.23
N ALA A 225 16.70 23.61 -10.29
CA ALA A 225 15.86 24.59 -10.98
C ALA A 225 15.52 25.82 -10.12
N LYS A 226 15.88 25.81 -8.83
CA LYS A 226 15.47 26.80 -7.82
C LYS A 226 13.94 27.06 -7.83
N GLU A 227 13.17 26.02 -8.08
CA GLU A 227 11.72 26.11 -8.23
C GLU A 227 11.00 25.29 -7.16
N HIS A 228 9.93 25.86 -6.63
CA HIS A 228 8.98 25.15 -5.77
C HIS A 228 7.93 24.42 -6.61
N PHE A 229 7.66 23.17 -6.28
CA PHE A 229 6.66 22.35 -6.95
C PHE A 229 5.77 21.61 -5.95
N SER A 230 4.56 21.24 -6.39
CA SER A 230 3.61 20.50 -5.57
C SER A 230 3.75 18.98 -5.74
N VAL A 231 3.22 18.22 -4.78
CA VAL A 231 3.14 16.75 -4.91
C VAL A 231 2.41 16.37 -6.19
N ARG A 232 1.32 17.08 -6.50
CA ARG A 232 0.54 16.83 -7.71
C ARG A 232 1.34 17.10 -8.98
N ASP A 233 2.11 18.18 -9.06
CA ASP A 233 2.95 18.48 -10.22
C ASP A 233 3.96 17.36 -10.47
N TRP A 234 4.65 16.92 -9.42
CA TRP A 234 5.60 15.82 -9.53
C TRP A 234 4.91 14.51 -9.92
N PHE A 235 3.82 14.15 -9.24
CA PHE A 235 3.13 12.89 -9.46
C PHE A 235 2.57 12.80 -10.89
N THR A 236 1.89 13.86 -11.35
CA THR A 236 1.26 13.91 -12.67
C THR A 236 2.30 13.93 -13.79
N SER A 237 3.48 14.49 -13.54
CA SER A 237 4.56 14.45 -14.53
C SER A 237 5.04 13.02 -14.81
N ARG A 238 4.93 12.09 -13.85
CA ARG A 238 5.35 10.69 -14.02
C ARG A 238 4.48 9.87 -14.98
N GLY A 239 3.33 10.40 -15.39
CA GLY A 239 2.38 9.71 -16.25
C GLY A 239 1.71 8.49 -15.60
N ILE A 240 0.92 7.76 -16.39
CA ILE A 240 0.21 6.55 -15.96
C ILE A 240 1.20 5.43 -15.63
N GLN A 241 1.25 5.03 -14.36
CA GLN A 241 2.15 3.97 -13.90
C GLN A 241 1.72 2.58 -14.37
N PRO A 242 2.67 1.67 -14.66
CA PRO A 242 2.35 0.30 -15.03
C PRO A 242 1.72 -0.45 -13.86
N ARG A 243 0.87 -1.42 -14.20
CA ARG A 243 0.29 -2.35 -13.22
C ARG A 243 1.32 -3.42 -12.82
N PRO A 244 1.22 -3.97 -11.60
CA PRO A 244 2.08 -5.06 -11.20
C PRO A 244 1.75 -6.31 -12.02
N VAL A 245 2.79 -7.06 -12.39
CA VAL A 245 2.65 -8.32 -13.16
C VAL A 245 2.18 -9.45 -12.23
N TYR A 246 2.70 -9.49 -11.00
CA TYR A 246 2.47 -10.55 -10.03
C TYR A 246 1.49 -10.14 -8.92
N THR A 247 0.74 -11.12 -8.40
CA THR A 247 -0.26 -10.92 -7.34
C THR A 247 0.36 -10.36 -6.07
N CYS A 248 1.56 -10.84 -5.73
CA CYS A 248 2.34 -10.46 -4.55
C CYS A 248 3.74 -9.99 -4.95
N SER A 249 4.34 -9.13 -4.14
CA SER A 249 5.70 -8.65 -4.31
C SER A 249 6.36 -8.52 -2.94
N LEU A 250 7.52 -9.15 -2.77
CA LEU A 250 8.39 -8.93 -1.61
C LEU A 250 9.19 -7.64 -1.78
N VAL A 251 9.17 -6.76 -0.79
CA VAL A 251 10.12 -5.64 -0.76
C VAL A 251 11.48 -6.18 -0.30
N SER A 252 12.53 -6.00 -1.09
CA SER A 252 13.82 -6.66 -0.83
C SER A 252 14.41 -6.27 0.52
N ASN A 253 15.08 -7.22 1.18
CA ASN A 253 15.69 -7.08 2.51
C ASN A 253 14.69 -6.61 3.59
N SER A 254 13.43 -7.04 3.50
CA SER A 254 12.40 -6.71 4.47
C SER A 254 11.48 -7.90 4.76
N ASP A 255 10.67 -7.73 5.80
CA ASP A 255 9.58 -8.65 6.16
C ASP A 255 8.24 -8.19 5.55
N LEU A 256 8.26 -7.35 4.52
CA LEU A 256 7.10 -6.68 3.96
C LEU A 256 6.68 -7.27 2.60
N LEU A 257 5.48 -7.85 2.55
CA LEU A 257 4.83 -8.35 1.34
C LEU A 257 3.70 -7.41 0.93
N LEU A 258 3.67 -7.04 -0.35
CA LEU A 258 2.65 -6.19 -0.95
C LEU A 258 1.88 -6.98 -1.99
N GLY A 259 0.57 -7.11 -1.82
CA GLY A 259 -0.20 -7.98 -2.70
C GLY A 259 -1.64 -7.55 -2.94
N GLN A 260 -2.24 -8.21 -3.92
CA GLN A 260 -3.68 -8.26 -4.07
C GLN A 260 -4.25 -9.24 -3.05
N GLY A 261 -5.42 -8.93 -2.50
CA GLY A 261 -6.17 -9.89 -1.71
C GLY A 261 -6.66 -11.08 -2.55
N PRO A 262 -7.47 -12.00 -1.98
CA PRO A 262 -8.06 -13.18 -2.65
C PRO A 262 -9.02 -12.90 -3.82
N ASN A 263 -8.88 -11.77 -4.53
CA ASN A 263 -9.49 -11.52 -5.84
C ASN A 263 -8.44 -11.22 -6.93
N GLY A 264 -7.17 -11.36 -6.58
CA GLY A 264 -6.03 -11.11 -7.46
C GLY A 264 -5.66 -12.27 -8.36
N GLY A 265 -6.36 -13.42 -8.27
CA GLY A 265 -5.97 -14.65 -8.94
C GLY A 265 -5.23 -15.60 -8.02
N HIS A 266 -5.76 -15.81 -6.82
CA HIS A 266 -5.29 -16.81 -5.87
C HIS A 266 -5.96 -18.18 -6.07
N GLY A 267 -6.93 -18.32 -6.97
CA GLY A 267 -7.57 -19.58 -7.33
C GLY A 267 -6.60 -20.60 -7.95
N GLY A 268 -6.95 -21.88 -7.85
CA GLY A 268 -6.16 -22.99 -8.39
C GLY A 268 -4.80 -23.23 -7.70
N SER A 269 -4.55 -22.63 -6.53
CA SER A 269 -3.43 -23.02 -5.68
C SER A 269 -3.64 -24.47 -5.24
N SER A 270 -2.93 -25.42 -5.84
CA SER A 270 -3.11 -26.84 -5.49
C SER A 270 -2.74 -27.05 -4.03
N LEU A 271 -3.71 -27.46 -3.20
CA LEU A 271 -3.45 -28.04 -1.87
C LEU A 271 -2.45 -29.21 -2.02
N TYR A 272 -2.60 -29.96 -3.10
CA TYR A 272 -1.77 -31.11 -3.43
C TYR A 272 -0.60 -30.75 -4.35
N LYS A 273 0.45 -30.13 -3.81
CA LYS A 273 1.77 -30.20 -4.47
C LYS A 273 2.44 -31.51 -4.05
N PRO A 274 2.74 -32.42 -5.00
CA PRO A 274 3.26 -33.75 -4.66
C PRO A 274 4.67 -33.73 -4.05
N ASP A 275 5.39 -32.62 -4.14
CA ASP A 275 6.77 -32.50 -3.67
C ASP A 275 6.89 -31.41 -2.60
N GLY A 276 7.10 -31.80 -1.34
CA GLY A 276 7.36 -30.94 -0.19
C GLY A 276 8.68 -30.13 -0.25
N LYS A 277 8.97 -29.47 -1.38
CA LYS A 277 10.19 -28.71 -1.60
C LYS A 277 9.99 -27.21 -1.34
N LYS A 278 11.07 -26.58 -0.90
CA LYS A 278 11.32 -25.16 -0.52
C LYS A 278 10.97 -24.08 -1.59
N GLY A 279 10.08 -24.35 -2.55
CA GLY A 279 9.64 -23.42 -3.59
C GLY A 279 8.44 -22.53 -3.21
N ALA A 280 7.81 -22.77 -2.06
CA ALA A 280 6.50 -22.21 -1.73
C ALA A 280 6.42 -20.67 -1.80
N LEU A 281 7.40 -19.94 -1.23
CA LEU A 281 7.44 -18.47 -1.32
C LEU A 281 7.62 -17.98 -2.77
N ARG A 282 8.56 -18.57 -3.51
CA ARG A 282 8.85 -18.18 -4.90
C ARG A 282 7.65 -18.42 -5.81
N ASP A 283 6.93 -19.52 -5.60
CA ASP A 283 5.74 -19.86 -6.38
C ASP A 283 4.62 -18.85 -6.12
N ASN A 284 4.43 -18.43 -4.87
CA ASN A 284 3.45 -17.39 -4.53
C ASN A 284 3.84 -16.01 -5.09
N LEU A 285 5.14 -15.68 -5.14
CA LEU A 285 5.63 -14.41 -5.69
C LEU A 285 5.64 -14.34 -7.23
N THR A 286 5.55 -15.48 -7.91
CA THR A 286 5.53 -15.56 -9.38
C THR A 286 4.13 -15.79 -9.95
N LYS A 287 3.11 -15.87 -9.09
CA LYS A 287 1.73 -16.01 -9.52
C LYS A 287 1.30 -14.75 -10.26
N MET A 288 0.93 -14.92 -11.53
CA MET A 288 0.47 -13.83 -12.39
C MET A 288 -0.83 -13.27 -11.83
N THR A 289 -0.97 -11.95 -11.92
CA THR A 289 -2.26 -11.31 -11.63
C THR A 289 -3.32 -11.85 -12.59
N SER A 290 -4.37 -12.46 -12.06
CA SER A 290 -5.59 -12.67 -12.80
C SER A 290 -6.60 -11.67 -12.28
N HIS A 291 -6.72 -10.53 -12.97
CA HIS A 291 -7.82 -9.63 -12.71
C HIS A 291 -9.10 -10.39 -13.01
N ILE A 292 -9.83 -10.81 -11.97
CA ILE A 292 -11.15 -11.42 -12.13
C ILE A 292 -12.03 -10.39 -12.83
N LYS A 293 -12.13 -10.50 -14.15
CA LYS A 293 -12.85 -9.56 -15.02
C LYS A 293 -14.37 -9.74 -14.93
N GLU A 294 -14.87 -10.82 -14.34
CA GLU A 294 -16.29 -11.20 -14.51
C GLU A 294 -17.16 -11.05 -13.25
N LEU A 295 -16.61 -11.14 -12.04
CA LEU A 295 -17.44 -11.12 -10.81
C LEU A 295 -17.72 -9.72 -10.28
N TRP A 296 -16.82 -8.76 -10.54
CA TRP A 296 -16.90 -7.41 -9.97
C TRP A 296 -17.86 -6.49 -10.75
N MET A 297 -18.06 -6.77 -12.04
CA MET A 297 -18.78 -5.88 -12.95
C MET A 297 -20.25 -6.23 -13.15
N SER A 298 -20.73 -7.34 -12.57
CA SER A 298 -22.12 -7.79 -12.82
C SER A 298 -23.11 -7.38 -11.74
N GLY A 299 -22.66 -6.81 -10.62
CA GLY A 299 -23.53 -6.41 -9.50
C GLY A 299 -24.36 -7.56 -8.91
N ASN A 300 -24.02 -8.81 -9.24
CA ASN A 300 -24.73 -10.00 -8.77
C ASN A 300 -24.19 -10.43 -7.40
N ASP A 301 -25.08 -10.96 -6.58
CA ASP A 301 -24.73 -11.56 -5.29
C ASP A 301 -23.88 -12.83 -5.56
N ILE A 302 -22.66 -12.88 -5.01
CA ILE A 302 -21.76 -14.02 -5.22
C ILE A 302 -22.33 -15.31 -4.65
N ASN A 303 -23.20 -15.17 -3.64
CA ASN A 303 -23.88 -16.27 -2.98
C ASN A 303 -25.08 -16.79 -3.76
N GLN A 304 -25.53 -16.14 -4.84
CA GLN A 304 -26.69 -16.63 -5.60
C GLN A 304 -26.37 -17.83 -6.50
N ARG A 305 -25.19 -17.85 -7.13
CA ARG A 305 -24.82 -18.91 -8.09
C ARG A 305 -23.78 -19.86 -7.50
N ILE A 306 -24.01 -21.16 -7.62
CA ILE A 306 -23.10 -22.21 -7.11
C ILE A 306 -21.68 -22.01 -7.64
N PHE A 307 -21.51 -21.82 -8.94
CA PHE A 307 -20.20 -21.61 -9.57
C PHE A 307 -19.45 -20.40 -9.00
N HIS A 308 -20.15 -19.31 -8.70
CA HIS A 308 -19.53 -18.12 -8.12
C HIS A 308 -19.06 -18.36 -6.68
N ARG A 309 -19.83 -19.11 -5.89
CA ARG A 309 -19.43 -19.52 -4.53
C ARG A 309 -18.22 -20.44 -4.55
N VAL A 310 -18.17 -21.40 -5.46
CA VAL A 310 -17.02 -22.32 -5.61
C VAL A 310 -15.74 -21.52 -5.94
N ASN A 311 -15.81 -20.63 -6.93
CA ASN A 311 -14.65 -19.79 -7.30
C ASN A 311 -14.20 -18.89 -6.15
N ARG A 312 -15.14 -18.31 -5.39
CA ARG A 312 -14.82 -17.54 -4.18
C ARG A 312 -14.07 -18.42 -3.18
N ASP A 313 -14.60 -19.59 -2.85
CA ASP A 313 -14.04 -20.47 -1.84
C ASP A 313 -12.63 -20.94 -2.24
N GLU A 314 -12.43 -21.28 -3.53
CA GLU A 314 -11.11 -21.63 -4.07
C GLU A 314 -10.10 -20.48 -3.98
N GLU A 315 -10.51 -19.25 -4.28
CA GLU A 315 -9.65 -18.08 -4.13
C GLU A 315 -9.25 -17.84 -2.67
N VAL A 316 -10.20 -17.98 -1.73
CA VAL A 316 -9.94 -17.83 -0.28
C VAL A 316 -8.99 -18.89 0.21
N ILE A 317 -9.27 -20.16 -0.11
CA ILE A 317 -8.44 -21.29 0.27
C ILE A 317 -7.03 -21.09 -0.28
N GLY A 318 -6.91 -20.76 -1.57
CA GLY A 318 -5.62 -20.53 -2.21
C GLY A 318 -4.84 -19.37 -1.59
N PHE A 319 -5.52 -18.32 -1.15
CA PHE A 319 -4.91 -17.21 -0.43
C PHE A 319 -4.44 -17.60 0.97
N LEU A 320 -5.28 -18.25 1.77
CA LEU A 320 -4.94 -18.67 3.14
C LEU A 320 -3.77 -19.65 3.16
N VAL A 321 -3.78 -20.61 2.23
CA VAL A 321 -2.65 -21.53 2.01
C VAL A 321 -1.40 -20.74 1.59
N GLY A 322 -1.55 -19.76 0.69
CA GLY A 322 -0.46 -18.87 0.29
C GLY A 322 0.13 -18.10 1.48
N LEU A 323 -0.70 -17.53 2.35
CA LEU A 323 -0.24 -16.83 3.57
C LEU A 323 0.54 -17.76 4.50
N LYS A 324 0.04 -18.99 4.71
CA LYS A 324 0.75 -20.01 5.50
C LYS A 324 2.10 -20.35 4.88
N GLN A 325 2.14 -20.62 3.58
CA GLN A 325 3.35 -20.96 2.83
C GLN A 325 4.39 -19.83 2.79
N MET A 326 3.94 -18.59 2.94
CA MET A 326 4.79 -17.41 3.00
C MET A 326 5.16 -17.02 4.43
N ASP A 327 4.82 -17.81 5.46
CA ASP A 327 5.07 -17.50 6.88
C ASP A 327 4.53 -16.10 7.30
N VAL A 328 3.33 -15.76 6.84
CA VAL A 328 2.69 -14.48 7.19
C VAL A 328 2.05 -14.58 8.58
N GLY A 329 2.46 -13.70 9.49
CA GLY A 329 1.88 -13.58 10.84
C GLY A 329 0.89 -12.43 10.99
N VAL A 330 1.04 -11.38 10.17
CA VAL A 330 0.19 -10.19 10.21
C VAL A 330 -0.33 -9.87 8.82
N VAL A 331 -1.64 -9.66 8.71
CA VAL A 331 -2.30 -9.14 7.51
C VAL A 331 -2.82 -7.74 7.79
N ILE A 332 -2.50 -6.80 6.91
CA ILE A 332 -3.09 -5.46 6.91
C ILE A 332 -4.02 -5.38 5.70
N ALA A 333 -5.31 -5.41 5.99
CA ALA A 333 -6.40 -5.38 5.03
C ALA A 333 -6.96 -3.96 4.90
N LEU A 334 -7.04 -3.46 3.66
CA LEU A 334 -7.50 -2.11 3.34
C LEU A 334 -8.76 -2.16 2.48
N GLY A 335 -9.91 -2.02 3.14
CA GLY A 335 -11.23 -2.16 2.52
C GLY A 335 -12.15 -0.98 2.68
N ASN A 336 -13.21 -0.98 1.86
CA ASN A 336 -14.38 -0.15 2.05
C ASN A 336 -15.61 -1.02 2.31
N PRO A 337 -16.48 -0.64 3.27
CA PRO A 337 -17.65 -1.46 3.63
C PRO A 337 -18.75 -1.40 2.57
N ARG A 338 -18.62 -0.50 1.59
CA ARG A 338 -19.59 -0.21 0.53
C ARG A 338 -18.91 -0.18 -0.82
N SER A 339 -19.70 -0.52 -1.84
CA SER A 339 -19.36 -0.41 -3.25
C SER A 339 -19.05 1.02 -3.70
N TYR A 340 -18.31 1.16 -4.81
CA TYR A 340 -17.93 2.42 -5.46
C TYR A 340 -19.14 3.22 -5.97
N ASN A 341 -19.80 3.98 -5.10
CA ASN A 341 -20.92 4.85 -5.48
C ASN A 341 -20.81 6.28 -4.95
N MET A 342 -19.69 6.65 -4.31
CA MET A 342 -19.57 7.94 -3.65
C MET A 342 -18.54 8.86 -4.29
N MET A 343 -17.24 8.53 -4.27
CA MET A 343 -16.25 9.46 -4.78
C MET A 343 -14.90 8.80 -5.06
N ASN A 344 -14.55 8.74 -6.35
CA ASN A 344 -13.17 8.48 -6.72
C ASN A 344 -12.34 9.77 -6.61
N VAL A 345 -11.56 9.89 -5.51
CA VAL A 345 -10.68 11.02 -5.21
C VAL A 345 -9.72 11.36 -6.36
N LYS A 346 -9.27 10.36 -7.14
CA LYS A 346 -8.40 10.61 -8.30
C LYS A 346 -9.10 11.43 -9.39
N THR A 347 -10.41 11.21 -9.57
CA THR A 347 -11.21 11.89 -10.61
C THR A 347 -12.03 13.08 -10.07
N MET A 348 -12.26 13.14 -8.76
CA MET A 348 -13.17 14.08 -8.12
C MET A 348 -14.56 14.09 -8.77
N LEU A 349 -15.04 12.91 -9.14
CA LEU A 349 -16.36 12.71 -9.73
C LEU A 349 -17.31 12.07 -8.73
N TYR A 350 -18.54 12.59 -8.74
CA TYR A 350 -19.70 11.99 -8.10
C TYR A 350 -20.53 11.26 -9.17
N GLY A 351 -20.56 9.94 -9.11
CA GLY A 351 -21.44 9.15 -9.96
C GLY A 351 -22.74 8.86 -9.24
N LYS A 352 -23.84 9.58 -9.54
CA LYS A 352 -25.19 9.17 -9.07
C LYS A 352 -25.54 7.73 -9.49
N GLY A 353 -24.88 7.18 -10.51
CA GLY A 353 -25.04 5.80 -11.01
C GLY A 353 -23.89 4.83 -10.71
N GLY A 354 -22.97 5.14 -9.78
CA GLY A 354 -21.81 4.30 -9.50
C GLY A 354 -20.62 4.54 -10.43
N TYR A 355 -19.43 4.06 -10.05
CA TYR A 355 -18.23 4.16 -10.90
C TYR A 355 -18.40 3.32 -12.17
N ALA A 356 -18.04 3.93 -13.30
CA ALA A 356 -17.91 3.38 -14.65
C ALA A 356 -18.03 1.85 -14.74
N ASP A 357 -19.28 1.41 -14.88
CA ASP A 357 -19.61 0.10 -15.44
C ASP A 357 -18.96 -0.03 -16.83
N ALA A 358 -18.89 -1.24 -17.36
CA ALA A 358 -18.37 -1.59 -18.68
C ALA A 358 -18.96 -0.73 -19.84
N ASP A 359 -19.99 0.07 -19.58
CA ASP A 359 -20.59 1.08 -20.46
C ASP A 359 -19.64 2.22 -20.89
N VAL A 360 -18.63 2.60 -20.10
CA VAL A 360 -17.67 3.65 -20.51
C VAL A 360 -16.73 3.18 -21.63
N PHE A 361 -16.57 1.85 -21.79
CA PHE A 361 -15.62 1.28 -22.73
C PHE A 361 -16.24 0.39 -23.81
N SER A 362 -17.55 0.07 -23.78
CA SER A 362 -18.07 -0.97 -24.69
C SER A 362 -19.28 -0.63 -25.56
N LYS A 363 -20.15 0.36 -25.29
CA LYS A 363 -21.32 0.61 -26.16
C LYS A 363 -21.82 2.06 -26.20
N PRO A 364 -21.87 2.72 -27.37
CA PRO A 364 -22.76 3.86 -27.57
C PRO A 364 -24.19 3.34 -27.79
N GLY A 365 -25.13 3.66 -26.89
CA GLY A 365 -26.57 3.58 -27.20
C GLY A 365 -27.45 2.58 -26.42
N LEU A 366 -27.22 2.33 -25.13
CA LEU A 366 -28.22 1.64 -24.29
C LEU A 366 -28.85 2.60 -23.28
N SER A 367 -30.18 2.52 -23.15
CA SER A 367 -31.03 3.45 -22.40
C SER A 367 -30.76 3.39 -20.89
N LEU A 368 -30.88 4.56 -20.27
CA LEU A 368 -30.62 4.82 -18.84
C LEU A 368 -31.68 4.22 -17.90
N ASP A 369 -32.74 3.59 -18.42
CA ASP A 369 -33.99 3.38 -17.69
C ASP A 369 -34.05 2.08 -16.85
N SER A 370 -33.02 1.24 -16.86
CA SER A 370 -33.02 -0.03 -16.09
C SER A 370 -31.96 -0.12 -14.99
N ARG A 371 -31.37 1.00 -14.56
CA ARG A 371 -30.35 1.00 -13.51
C ARG A 371 -30.98 0.93 -12.13
N SER A 372 -31.52 -0.25 -11.77
CA SER A 372 -31.94 -0.54 -10.39
C SER A 372 -30.71 -0.43 -9.51
N GLU A 373 -30.76 0.44 -8.49
CA GLU A 373 -29.81 0.60 -7.37
C GLU A 373 -28.71 -0.47 -7.36
N THR A 374 -27.66 -0.25 -8.15
CA THR A 374 -26.58 -1.21 -8.27
C THR A 374 -25.87 -1.27 -6.91
N TYR A 375 -25.55 -2.49 -6.46
CA TYR A 375 -24.93 -2.88 -5.18
C TYR A 375 -25.87 -3.27 -4.01
N LYS A 376 -26.68 -4.31 -4.21
CA LYS A 376 -27.41 -5.01 -3.13
C LYS A 376 -26.45 -5.58 -2.06
N ARG A 377 -26.91 -5.71 -0.81
CA ARG A 377 -26.22 -6.51 0.23
C ARG A 377 -25.89 -7.90 -0.37
N ASN A 378 -24.69 -8.43 -0.17
CA ASN A 378 -24.13 -9.69 -0.72
C ASN A 378 -23.48 -9.64 -2.13
N THR A 379 -23.45 -8.49 -2.82
CA THR A 379 -22.73 -8.36 -4.10
C THR A 379 -21.21 -8.27 -3.89
N ALA A 380 -20.42 -8.61 -4.91
CA ALA A 380 -18.96 -8.54 -4.85
C ALA A 380 -18.43 -7.20 -4.33
N ARG A 381 -17.86 -7.20 -3.12
CA ARG A 381 -17.42 -6.00 -2.38
C ARG A 381 -16.01 -6.24 -1.85
N ASP A 382 -14.99 -6.04 -2.69
CA ASP A 382 -13.58 -6.15 -2.29
C ASP A 382 -13.35 -7.30 -1.27
N PHE A 383 -13.79 -8.51 -1.65
CA PHE A 383 -14.33 -9.59 -0.79
C PHE A 383 -13.56 -9.98 0.47
N PHE A 384 -12.41 -9.45 0.85
CA PHE A 384 -11.58 -10.07 1.90
C PHE A 384 -10.86 -9.09 2.79
N ASN A 385 -11.36 -7.85 2.85
CA ASN A 385 -10.85 -6.92 3.85
C ASN A 385 -11.47 -7.16 5.24
N TYR A 386 -12.40 -8.12 5.37
CA TYR A 386 -13.37 -8.16 6.46
C TYR A 386 -13.51 -9.53 7.12
N PHE A 387 -12.44 -10.32 7.25
CA PHE A 387 -12.49 -11.67 7.84
C PHE A 387 -13.18 -11.66 9.22
N GLY A 388 -14.48 -11.97 9.25
CA GLY A 388 -15.29 -11.93 10.47
C GLY A 388 -15.72 -10.53 10.94
N ALA A 389 -15.53 -9.45 10.18
CA ALA A 389 -16.08 -8.15 10.55
C ALA A 389 -17.61 -8.15 10.47
N LYS A 390 -18.30 -7.83 11.57
CA LYS A 390 -19.76 -7.95 11.72
C LYS A 390 -20.57 -7.30 10.58
N ASP A 391 -20.10 -6.15 10.13
CA ASP A 391 -20.70 -5.32 9.10
C ASP A 391 -19.93 -5.33 7.78
N GLY A 392 -18.84 -6.10 7.72
CA GLY A 392 -18.15 -6.39 6.48
C GLY A 392 -18.83 -7.51 5.71
N ASP A 393 -18.76 -7.40 4.38
CA ASP A 393 -19.32 -8.37 3.45
C ASP A 393 -18.18 -8.96 2.64
N ASP A 394 -17.52 -9.96 3.22
CA ASP A 394 -16.48 -10.73 2.56
C ASP A 394 -17.05 -11.88 1.72
N GLY A 395 -18.37 -11.92 1.57
CA GLY A 395 -19.11 -12.96 0.88
C GLY A 395 -19.11 -14.31 1.59
N LEU A 396 -18.36 -14.50 2.69
CA LEU A 396 -18.28 -15.77 3.41
C LEU A 396 -19.48 -15.95 4.38
N PRO A 397 -19.97 -17.18 4.57
CA PRO A 397 -21.13 -17.46 5.42
C PRO A 397 -20.79 -17.48 6.92
N TRP A 398 -20.33 -16.35 7.45
CA TRP A 398 -19.98 -16.21 8.87
C TRP A 398 -21.19 -16.32 9.80
N ARG A 399 -21.06 -17.16 10.83
CA ARG A 399 -21.98 -17.28 11.97
C ARG A 399 -21.43 -16.50 13.15
N ASP A 400 -22.26 -15.66 13.76
CA ASP A 400 -21.95 -14.97 15.02
C ASP A 400 -22.14 -15.96 16.18
N ILE A 401 -21.10 -16.11 17.00
CA ILE A 401 -21.09 -17.01 18.17
C ILE A 401 -21.19 -16.21 19.49
N GLY A 402 -21.15 -14.87 19.42
CA GLY A 402 -21.12 -13.99 20.59
C GLY A 402 -19.72 -13.47 20.91
N ASP A 403 -19.64 -12.45 21.77
CA ASP A 403 -18.38 -11.87 22.30
C ASP A 403 -17.34 -11.47 21.23
N GLY A 404 -17.81 -11.00 20.07
CA GLY A 404 -16.94 -10.62 18.96
C GLY A 404 -16.30 -11.79 18.23
N VAL A 405 -16.76 -13.02 18.48
CA VAL A 405 -16.30 -14.24 17.81
C VAL A 405 -17.24 -14.62 16.67
N ARG A 406 -16.66 -14.90 15.50
CA ARG A 406 -17.39 -15.41 14.35
C ARG A 406 -16.71 -16.65 13.78
N LYS A 407 -17.52 -17.57 13.28
CA LYS A 407 -17.06 -18.80 12.64
C LYS A 407 -17.58 -18.94 11.22
N CYS A 408 -16.74 -19.45 10.34
CA CYS A 408 -17.10 -19.78 8.97
C CYS A 408 -16.52 -21.16 8.65
N GLN A 409 -17.22 -21.91 7.80
CA GLN A 409 -16.71 -23.15 7.22
C GLN A 409 -16.80 -23.05 5.70
N ILE A 410 -15.67 -23.24 5.03
CA ILE A 410 -15.58 -23.36 3.57
C ILE A 410 -14.87 -24.66 3.24
N GLN A 411 -15.59 -25.61 2.64
CA GLN A 411 -15.07 -26.96 2.41
C GLN A 411 -14.50 -27.55 3.73
N ASP A 412 -13.25 -27.99 3.73
CA ASP A 412 -12.54 -28.55 4.89
C ASP A 412 -11.87 -27.50 5.80
N PHE A 413 -12.01 -26.21 5.48
CA PHE A 413 -11.43 -25.12 6.26
C PHE A 413 -12.44 -24.62 7.30
N GLU A 414 -12.05 -24.67 8.57
CA GLU A 414 -12.73 -24.00 9.68
C GLU A 414 -12.01 -22.69 10.00
N LEU A 415 -12.72 -21.57 9.86
CA LEU A 415 -12.21 -20.24 10.16
C LEU A 415 -12.89 -19.72 11.43
N THR A 416 -12.09 -19.24 12.38
CA THR A 416 -12.55 -18.54 13.58
C THR A 416 -11.90 -17.16 13.65
N SER A 417 -12.70 -16.10 13.59
CA SER A 417 -12.25 -14.71 13.72
C SER A 417 -12.71 -14.16 15.07
N ILE A 418 -11.79 -13.56 15.82
CA ILE A 418 -12.04 -12.97 17.14
C ILE A 418 -11.68 -11.49 17.09
N LEU A 419 -12.64 -10.62 17.35
CA LEU A 419 -12.38 -9.17 17.46
C LEU A 419 -11.64 -8.88 18.77
N VAL A 420 -10.41 -8.36 18.66
CA VAL A 420 -9.57 -8.02 19.81
C VAL A 420 -9.76 -6.56 20.21
N LYS A 421 -9.73 -5.64 19.24
CA LYS A 421 -9.75 -4.20 19.51
C LYS A 421 -10.34 -3.43 18.33
N THR A 422 -11.10 -2.39 18.62
CA THR A 422 -11.58 -1.42 17.62
C THR A 422 -11.12 -0.03 18.03
N LEU A 423 -10.41 0.64 17.13
CA LEU A 423 -10.13 2.07 17.21
C LEU A 423 -10.93 2.79 16.12
N LYS A 424 -11.07 4.11 16.24
CA LYS A 424 -11.73 4.94 15.23
C LYS A 424 -10.91 6.18 14.95
N ASN A 425 -10.81 6.53 13.68
CA ASN A 425 -10.23 7.79 13.26
C ASN A 425 -11.17 8.98 13.54
N SER A 426 -10.74 10.20 13.19
CA SER A 426 -11.52 11.42 13.39
C SER A 426 -12.84 11.45 12.60
N ALA A 427 -12.96 10.67 11.52
CA ALA A 427 -14.18 10.51 10.75
C ALA A 427 -15.12 9.41 11.30
N GLY A 428 -14.71 8.75 12.40
CA GLY A 428 -15.43 7.64 13.00
C GLY A 428 -15.26 6.31 12.26
N TRP A 429 -14.35 6.24 11.28
CA TRP A 429 -14.08 5.00 10.55
C TRP A 429 -13.22 4.08 11.40
N PRO A 430 -13.61 2.80 11.53
CA PRO A 430 -12.93 1.92 12.44
C PRO A 430 -11.67 1.32 11.83
N MET A 431 -10.68 1.12 12.69
CA MET A 431 -9.59 0.18 12.50
C MET A 431 -9.78 -0.96 13.50
N ASP A 432 -10.02 -2.16 12.98
CA ASP A 432 -10.30 -3.35 13.79
C ASP A 432 -9.10 -4.30 13.77
N LEU A 433 -8.67 -4.76 14.94
CA LEU A 433 -7.71 -5.85 15.10
C LEU A 433 -8.46 -7.14 15.39
N TYR A 434 -8.23 -8.15 14.55
CA TYR A 434 -8.74 -9.50 14.73
C TYR A 434 -7.61 -10.52 14.94
N GLU A 435 -7.92 -11.59 15.66
CA GLU A 435 -7.19 -12.85 15.57
C GLU A 435 -7.98 -13.81 14.67
N LEU A 436 -7.37 -14.24 13.57
CA LEU A 436 -7.95 -15.22 12.66
C LEU A 436 -7.20 -16.54 12.80
N LYS A 437 -7.93 -17.57 13.22
CA LYS A 437 -7.48 -18.96 13.29
C LYS A 437 -8.13 -19.76 12.18
N VAL A 438 -7.32 -20.48 11.41
CA VAL A 438 -7.75 -21.31 10.29
C VAL A 438 -7.21 -22.70 10.49
N VAL A 439 -8.10 -23.68 10.45
CA VAL A 439 -7.77 -25.10 10.61
C VAL A 439 -8.30 -25.86 9.41
N TRP A 440 -7.48 -26.73 8.82
CA TRP A 440 -7.91 -27.63 7.75
C TRP A 440 -7.17 -28.97 7.83
N ARG A 441 -7.61 -29.93 7.02
CA ARG A 441 -6.90 -31.19 6.81
C ARG A 441 -6.27 -31.16 5.42
N ASP A 442 -4.96 -31.29 5.37
CA ASP A 442 -4.22 -31.45 4.11
C ASP A 442 -3.89 -32.93 3.90
N GLY A 443 -3.88 -33.40 2.65
CA GLY A 443 -3.64 -34.80 2.29
C GLY A 443 -4.89 -35.60 1.88
N CYS A 444 -4.74 -36.91 1.74
CA CYS A 444 -5.80 -37.80 1.27
C CYS A 444 -6.51 -38.50 2.43
N LEU A 445 -7.63 -39.19 2.16
CA LEU A 445 -8.40 -39.94 3.15
C LEU A 445 -7.54 -40.90 4.01
N CYS A 446 -6.45 -41.44 3.44
CA CYS A 446 -5.59 -42.41 4.10
C CYS A 446 -4.37 -41.79 4.80
N ALA A 447 -4.07 -40.52 4.53
CA ALA A 447 -2.94 -39.78 5.09
C ALA A 447 -3.27 -38.29 5.09
N SER A 448 -3.94 -37.82 6.15
CA SER A 448 -4.27 -36.41 6.34
C SER A 448 -3.49 -35.82 7.51
N VAL A 449 -2.88 -34.66 7.32
CA VAL A 449 -2.25 -33.85 8.36
C VAL A 449 -3.19 -32.71 8.73
N LYS A 450 -3.37 -32.46 10.02
CA LYS A 450 -4.09 -31.28 10.49
C LYS A 450 -3.16 -30.09 10.38
N GLU A 451 -3.56 -29.11 9.58
CA GLU A 451 -2.84 -27.86 9.40
C GLU A 451 -3.53 -26.73 10.16
N GLU A 452 -2.72 -25.77 10.60
CA GLU A 452 -3.18 -24.60 11.35
C GLU A 452 -2.43 -23.32 10.92
N LEU A 453 -3.20 -22.26 10.73
CA LEU A 453 -2.72 -20.90 10.48
C LEU A 453 -3.36 -19.97 11.52
N SER A 454 -2.53 -19.24 12.26
CA SER A 454 -2.97 -18.20 13.18
C SER A 454 -2.35 -16.88 12.73
N ILE A 455 -3.19 -15.89 12.43
CA ILE A 455 -2.74 -14.57 11.97
C ILE A 455 -3.48 -13.45 12.67
N GLN A 456 -2.76 -12.35 12.90
CA GLN A 456 -3.38 -11.09 13.28
C GLN A 456 -3.82 -10.34 12.03
N VAL A 457 -5.05 -9.83 12.02
CA VAL A 457 -5.61 -9.09 10.90
C VAL A 457 -5.97 -7.68 11.35
N LEU A 458 -5.23 -6.70 10.88
CA LEU A 458 -5.58 -5.28 10.99
C LEU A 458 -6.44 -4.90 9.79
N ASN A 459 -7.73 -4.72 10.02
CA ASN A 459 -8.66 -4.20 9.03
C ASN A 459 -8.80 -2.69 9.17
N ILE A 460 -8.22 -1.96 8.23
CA ILE A 460 -8.32 -0.51 8.14
C ILE A 460 -9.44 -0.16 7.18
N ARG A 461 -10.52 0.44 7.71
CA ARG A 461 -11.64 0.85 6.88
C ARG A 461 -11.43 2.23 6.31
N THR A 462 -11.62 2.30 5.01
CA THR A 462 -11.60 3.53 4.23
C THR A 462 -12.96 3.76 3.61
N TRP A 463 -13.34 5.01 3.45
CA TRP A 463 -14.65 5.34 2.87
C TRP A 463 -14.75 4.96 1.39
N ASP A 464 -13.67 5.14 0.64
CA ASP A 464 -13.58 4.83 -0.80
C ASP A 464 -12.12 4.50 -1.17
N GLN A 465 -11.69 4.78 -2.41
CA GLN A 465 -10.28 4.76 -2.84
C GLN A 465 -9.42 5.89 -2.25
N SER A 466 -9.94 6.58 -1.23
CA SER A 466 -9.22 7.62 -0.50
C SER A 466 -7.99 7.05 0.21
N PRO A 467 -7.07 7.92 0.68
CA PRO A 467 -6.03 7.50 1.60
C PRO A 467 -6.60 6.95 2.91
N SER A 468 -5.74 6.30 3.70
CA SER A 468 -6.16 5.62 4.93
C SER A 468 -6.41 6.60 6.07
N MET A 469 -5.66 7.71 6.13
CA MET A 469 -5.85 8.80 7.11
C MET A 469 -5.92 8.30 8.56
N LEU A 470 -4.93 7.48 8.94
CA LEU A 470 -4.82 6.94 10.28
C LEU A 470 -4.53 8.05 11.31
N VAL A 471 -5.08 7.93 12.51
CA VAL A 471 -4.79 8.81 13.66
C VAL A 471 -3.73 8.21 14.59
N ALA A 472 -3.25 8.98 15.56
CA ALA A 472 -2.12 8.60 16.41
C ALA A 472 -2.33 7.26 17.13
N ASP A 473 -3.51 7.03 17.70
CA ASP A 473 -3.84 5.78 18.40
C ASP A 473 -3.87 4.58 17.44
N GLU A 474 -4.33 4.78 16.21
CA GLU A 474 -4.33 3.75 15.16
C GLU A 474 -2.91 3.44 14.70
N VAL A 475 -2.07 4.46 14.54
CA VAL A 475 -0.64 4.27 14.23
C VAL A 475 0.07 3.54 15.37
N ASP A 476 -0.27 3.83 16.63
CA ASP A 476 0.30 3.13 17.78
C ASP A 476 -0.06 1.64 17.76
N LEU A 477 -1.33 1.29 17.54
CA LEU A 477 -1.77 -0.10 17.41
C LEU A 477 -1.16 -0.79 16.19
N LEU A 478 -1.01 -0.08 15.07
CA LEU A 478 -0.32 -0.58 13.87
C LEU A 478 1.14 -0.93 14.17
N VAL A 479 1.88 -0.04 14.84
CA VAL A 479 3.27 -0.26 15.22
C VAL A 479 3.38 -1.39 16.25
N GLU A 480 2.52 -1.40 17.28
CA GLU A 480 2.45 -2.45 18.31
C GLU A 480 2.27 -3.84 17.69
N THR A 481 1.29 -3.99 16.79
CA THR A 481 1.02 -5.26 16.09
C THR A 481 2.25 -5.76 15.31
N ILE A 482 3.04 -4.85 14.73
CA ILE A 482 4.26 -5.21 14.00
C ILE A 482 5.41 -5.58 14.94
N LEU A 483 5.47 -4.95 16.11
CA LEU A 483 6.45 -5.26 17.15
C LEU A 483 6.19 -6.62 17.79
N ASP A 484 4.93 -6.94 18.05
CA ASP A 484 4.50 -8.15 18.76
C ASP A 484 4.37 -9.39 17.85
N LYS A 485 4.57 -9.21 16.55
CA LYS A 485 4.53 -10.29 15.56
C LYS A 485 5.51 -11.41 15.95
N ASP A 486 4.99 -12.63 15.90
CA ASP A 486 5.74 -13.87 16.11
C ASP A 486 6.99 -13.95 15.19
N ARG A 487 8.11 -14.39 15.76
CA ARG A 487 9.38 -14.54 15.05
C ARG A 487 9.33 -15.63 14.00
N ASP A 488 8.53 -16.67 14.22
CA ASP A 488 8.37 -17.78 13.27
C ASP A 488 7.44 -17.39 12.11
N ASN A 489 6.47 -16.49 12.34
CA ASN A 489 5.56 -15.96 11.33
C ASN A 489 5.98 -14.54 10.91
N LYS A 490 7.15 -14.47 10.29
CA LYS A 490 7.89 -13.21 10.12
C LYS A 490 7.31 -12.24 9.11
N PHE A 491 6.41 -12.59 8.21
CA PHE A 491 5.98 -11.63 7.17
C PHE A 491 4.73 -10.84 7.55
N VAL A 492 4.71 -9.57 7.11
CA VAL A 492 3.52 -8.71 7.12
C VAL A 492 3.01 -8.58 5.69
N PHE A 493 1.77 -8.98 5.46
CA PHE A 493 1.14 -8.91 4.15
C PHE A 493 0.13 -7.77 4.10
N ILE A 494 0.36 -6.78 3.23
CA ILE A 494 -0.53 -5.64 3.04
C ILE A 494 -1.30 -5.80 1.73
N HIS A 495 -2.62 -5.68 1.78
CA HIS A 495 -3.43 -5.73 0.58
C HIS A 495 -4.60 -4.75 0.59
N CYS A 496 -5.08 -4.49 -0.63
CA CYS A 496 -6.37 -3.90 -0.93
C CYS A 496 -6.92 -4.63 -2.17
N ALA A 497 -7.94 -4.09 -2.83
CA ALA A 497 -8.44 -4.60 -4.11
C ALA A 497 -7.33 -4.84 -5.16
N GLY A 498 -6.67 -3.76 -5.59
CA GLY A 498 -5.62 -3.83 -6.61
C GLY A 498 -4.22 -4.12 -6.04
N GLY A 499 -4.07 -4.09 -4.72
CA GLY A 499 -2.80 -4.27 -4.04
C GLY A 499 -1.79 -3.15 -4.30
N ILE A 500 -2.20 -1.96 -4.74
CA ILE A 500 -1.26 -0.90 -5.18
C ILE A 500 -1.57 0.49 -4.62
N GLY A 501 -2.82 0.98 -4.64
CA GLY A 501 -3.17 2.31 -4.13
C GLY A 501 -3.02 2.43 -2.61
N ARG A 502 -4.07 2.05 -1.88
CA ARG A 502 -4.08 2.02 -0.40
C ARG A 502 -2.95 1.13 0.16
N THR A 503 -2.69 -0.01 -0.46
CA THR A 503 -1.55 -0.89 -0.11
C THR A 503 -0.23 -0.13 -0.13
N GLY A 504 0.03 0.64 -1.20
CA GLY A 504 1.22 1.46 -1.28
C GLY A 504 1.24 2.57 -0.24
N ASN A 505 0.09 3.17 0.10
CA ASN A 505 -0.02 4.21 1.12
C ASN A 505 0.39 3.72 2.52
N ILE A 506 -0.14 2.57 2.99
CA ILE A 506 0.29 1.99 4.28
C ILE A 506 1.73 1.49 4.22
N ALA A 507 2.10 0.77 3.16
CA ALA A 507 3.46 0.26 2.98
C ALA A 507 4.49 1.39 3.04
N TYR A 508 4.17 2.52 2.41
CA TYR A 508 5.02 3.70 2.43
C TYR A 508 5.33 4.14 3.85
N GLY A 509 4.34 4.25 4.73
CA GLY A 509 4.57 4.47 6.16
C GLY A 509 5.46 3.40 6.80
N LEU A 510 5.06 2.14 6.69
CA LEU A 510 5.69 1.03 7.40
C LEU A 510 7.13 0.72 6.97
N SER A 511 7.53 1.06 5.74
CA SER A 511 8.94 0.89 5.33
C SER A 511 9.93 1.65 6.18
N GLU A 512 9.49 2.70 6.90
CA GLU A 512 10.34 3.39 7.86
C GLU A 512 10.93 2.46 8.91
N ILE A 513 10.17 1.43 9.31
CA ILE A 513 10.58 0.51 10.38
C ILE A 513 10.75 -0.93 9.90
N MET A 514 10.23 -1.27 8.73
CA MET A 514 10.24 -2.65 8.21
C MET A 514 11.33 -2.91 7.17
N CYS A 515 11.87 -1.87 6.54
CA CYS A 515 12.78 -1.99 5.41
C CYS A 515 14.12 -1.31 5.74
N SER A 516 15.22 -1.90 5.33
CA SER A 516 16.55 -1.25 5.37
C SER A 516 16.81 -0.46 4.09
N GLY A 517 17.61 0.61 4.17
CA GLY A 517 18.10 1.32 2.97
C GLY A 517 17.04 2.10 2.19
N VAL A 518 15.91 2.44 2.81
CA VAL A 518 14.88 3.27 2.16
C VAL A 518 15.43 4.68 1.94
N PRO A 519 15.29 5.27 0.73
CA PRO A 519 15.73 6.63 0.47
C PRO A 519 15.15 7.63 1.48
N LYS A 520 15.95 8.66 1.80
CA LYS A 520 15.52 9.75 2.69
C LYS A 520 14.60 10.75 2.02
N ASP A 521 14.78 10.95 0.72
CA ASP A 521 13.91 11.81 -0.06
C ASP A 521 12.52 11.13 -0.23
N PRO A 522 11.42 11.77 0.18
CA PRO A 522 10.09 11.18 0.10
C PRO A 522 9.66 10.76 -1.32
N LEU A 523 10.06 11.51 -2.34
CA LEU A 523 9.66 11.23 -3.72
C LEU A 523 10.49 10.07 -4.29
N LYS A 524 11.80 10.04 -3.99
CA LYS A 524 12.65 8.87 -4.29
C LYS A 524 12.21 7.62 -3.55
N LYS A 525 11.70 7.74 -2.33
CA LYS A 525 11.12 6.61 -1.57
C LYS A 525 9.95 5.98 -2.31
N LEU A 526 9.07 6.77 -2.93
CA LEU A 526 7.99 6.23 -3.77
C LEU A 526 8.54 5.52 -5.02
N GLU A 527 9.55 6.06 -5.69
CA GLU A 527 10.19 5.39 -6.83
C GLU A 527 10.81 4.06 -6.43
N TRP A 528 11.51 4.04 -5.29
CA TRP A 528 12.04 2.83 -4.69
C TRP A 528 10.94 1.79 -4.47
N PHE A 529 9.78 2.17 -3.91
CA PHE A 529 8.63 1.26 -3.79
C PHE A 529 8.13 0.74 -5.12
N ARG A 530 7.99 1.62 -6.11
CA ARG A 530 7.50 1.27 -7.45
C ARG A 530 8.45 0.35 -8.21
N SER A 531 9.73 0.30 -7.82
CA SER A 531 10.68 -0.67 -8.36
C SER A 531 10.38 -2.12 -7.94
N PHE A 532 9.82 -2.32 -6.74
CA PHE A 532 9.36 -3.65 -6.28
C PHE A 532 7.96 -3.97 -6.74
N ARG A 533 7.07 -2.96 -6.68
CA ARG A 533 5.66 -3.13 -7.04
C ARG A 533 5.16 -1.94 -7.87
N PRO A 534 5.16 -2.08 -9.21
CA PRO A 534 4.66 -1.05 -10.11
C PRO A 534 3.24 -0.60 -9.76
N GLY A 535 2.97 0.70 -9.90
CA GLY A 535 1.66 1.27 -9.65
C GLY A 535 1.34 1.56 -8.18
N CYS A 536 2.23 1.24 -7.24
CA CYS A 536 2.08 1.62 -5.83
C CYS A 536 1.82 3.12 -5.67
N ILE A 537 0.86 3.48 -4.81
CA ILE A 537 0.31 4.83 -4.62
C ILE A 537 -0.24 5.39 -5.94
N GLN A 538 -1.56 5.38 -6.11
CA GLN A 538 -2.23 5.65 -7.39
C GLN A 538 -2.70 7.10 -7.56
N CYS A 539 -2.70 7.90 -6.49
CA CYS A 539 -3.02 9.32 -6.53
C CYS A 539 -2.15 10.16 -5.57
N PRO A 540 -2.03 11.49 -5.81
CA PRO A 540 -1.24 12.38 -4.96
C PRO A 540 -1.66 12.40 -3.48
N GLU A 541 -2.96 12.27 -3.20
CA GLU A 541 -3.51 12.28 -1.85
C GLU A 541 -2.97 11.10 -1.02
N GLN A 542 -2.84 9.92 -1.64
CA GLN A 542 -2.28 8.73 -1.01
C GLN A 542 -0.78 8.89 -0.70
N LEU A 543 -0.07 9.71 -1.50
CA LEU A 543 1.34 10.03 -1.24
C LEU A 543 1.48 10.99 -0.06
N VAL A 544 0.68 12.08 -0.03
CA VAL A 544 0.66 13.03 1.10
C VAL A 544 0.34 12.30 2.40
N ASP A 545 -0.71 11.49 2.41
CA ASP A 545 -1.08 10.68 3.57
C ASP A 545 0.02 9.68 3.96
N GLY A 546 0.70 9.07 2.99
CA GLY A 546 1.83 8.17 3.25
C GLY A 546 3.03 8.87 3.91
N MET A 547 3.30 10.13 3.52
CA MET A 547 4.32 10.96 4.16
C MET A 547 3.93 11.32 5.60
N VAL A 548 2.66 11.66 5.84
CA VAL A 548 2.13 11.92 7.19
C VAL A 548 2.22 10.67 8.05
N LEU A 549 1.83 9.50 7.51
CA LEU A 549 1.94 8.23 8.20
C LEU A 549 3.40 7.88 8.55
N SER A 550 4.34 8.11 7.62
CA SER A 550 5.77 7.94 7.88
C SER A 550 6.23 8.83 9.04
N ASN A 551 5.76 10.08 9.08
CA ASN A 551 6.04 11.03 10.16
C ASN A 551 5.52 10.51 11.52
N MET A 552 4.27 10.05 11.56
CA MET A 552 3.63 9.53 12.78
C MET A 552 4.31 8.26 13.29
N ILE A 553 4.70 7.34 12.41
CA ILE A 553 5.43 6.12 12.78
C ILE A 553 6.79 6.47 13.41
N LEU A 554 7.56 7.36 12.78
CA LEU A 554 8.86 7.77 13.31
C LEU A 554 8.71 8.48 14.67
N GLN A 555 7.68 9.32 14.85
CA GLN A 555 7.34 9.92 16.15
C GLN A 555 7.03 8.85 17.20
N ASN A 556 6.23 7.84 16.84
CA ASN A 556 5.88 6.74 17.74
C ASN A 556 7.14 5.97 18.19
N VAL A 557 8.05 5.65 17.26
CA VAL A 557 9.31 4.99 17.58
C VAL A 557 10.17 5.84 18.53
N ILE A 558 10.31 7.14 18.28
CA ILE A 558 11.05 8.05 19.18
C ILE A 558 10.44 8.03 20.58
N ALA A 559 9.11 8.15 20.69
CA ALA A 559 8.40 8.16 21.97
C ALA A 559 8.63 6.84 22.75
N ARG A 560 8.60 5.69 22.06
CA ARG A 560 8.90 4.38 22.66
C ARG A 560 10.35 4.29 23.14
N CYS A 561 11.32 4.73 22.33
CA CYS A 561 12.73 4.78 22.73
C CYS A 561 12.94 5.62 24.01
N GLU A 562 12.27 6.77 24.12
CA GLU A 562 12.35 7.64 25.30
C GLU A 562 11.70 7.01 26.54
N LYS A 563 10.56 6.33 26.37
CA LYS A 563 9.88 5.61 27.45
C LYS A 563 10.75 4.49 28.03
N THR A 564 11.31 3.62 27.19
CA THR A 564 12.17 2.50 27.61
C THR A 564 13.39 2.98 28.41
N MET A 565 13.98 4.14 28.05
CA MET A 565 15.08 4.72 28.82
C MET A 565 14.66 5.24 30.19
N LYS A 566 13.50 5.92 30.28
CA LYS A 566 12.95 6.41 31.55
C LYS A 566 12.71 5.24 32.49
N ASP A 567 12.07 4.17 32.01
CA ASP A 567 11.75 2.99 32.81
C ASP A 567 13.02 2.33 33.38
N ARG A 568 14.06 2.16 32.55
CA ARG A 568 15.38 1.65 32.99
C ARG A 568 16.06 2.54 34.03
N SER A 569 15.93 3.86 33.90
CA SER A 569 16.50 4.81 34.88
C SER A 569 15.80 4.72 36.24
N VAL A 570 14.50 4.42 36.27
CA VAL A 570 13.73 4.22 37.50
C VAL A 570 14.13 2.90 38.16
N THR A 571 14.20 1.80 37.40
CA THR A 571 14.60 0.48 37.91
C THR A 571 16.02 0.49 38.47
N SER A 572 16.97 1.19 37.83
CA SER A 572 18.35 1.27 38.32
C SER A 572 18.48 2.08 39.61
N LYS A 573 17.70 3.17 39.76
CA LYS A 573 17.62 3.95 41.00
C LYS A 573 16.98 3.14 42.14
N ALA A 574 15.93 2.37 41.86
CA ALA A 574 15.30 1.49 42.85
C ALA A 574 16.29 0.43 43.39
N ARG A 575 17.00 -0.27 42.49
CA ARG A 575 18.01 -1.28 42.87
C ARG A 575 19.20 -0.70 43.65
N ARG A 576 19.52 0.59 43.47
CA ARG A 576 20.57 1.28 44.25
C ARG A 576 20.10 1.73 45.63
N LYS A 577 18.79 1.83 45.88
CA LYS A 577 18.23 2.11 47.21
C LYS A 577 18.04 0.86 48.06
N GLU A 578 17.92 -0.31 47.42
CA GLU A 578 17.82 -1.61 48.09
C GLU A 578 19.19 -2.23 48.46
N LYS A 579 20.27 -1.67 47.92
CA LYS A 579 21.66 -1.98 48.31
C LYS A 579 22.17 -0.88 49.23
#